data_AF-B2ZFY0-F1
#
_entry.id   AF-B2ZFY0-F1
#
_cell.length_a   1.000
_cell.length_b   1.000
_cell.length_c   1.000
_cell.angle_alpha   90.00
_cell.angle_beta   90.00
_cell.angle_gamma   90.00
#
_symmetry.space_group_name_H-M   'P 1'
#
loop_
_entity.id
_entity.type
_entity.pdbx_description
1 polymer ?
#
loop_
_entity_poly.entity_id
_entity_poly.type
_entity_poly.pdbx_seq_one_letter_code
_entity_poly.pdbx_strand_id
1 'polypeptide(L)'
;LKRVVNPAQEPLQVIQSIRKMATKRDHKQVDLDRHKRTFKKYEDKKERTAKDEEKMYNAEAEVHVAQEEYDYYNEMLKNELPVLFQMQSDFIRPLFVSFYYMQLNIFYTLYQRMEELKIPYFDLNSDIVEAYH
;
A
#
# COMPACT_ATOMS: atom_id res chain seq x y z
N LEU A 1 -8.09 -9.43 -19.80
CA LEU A 1 -7.04 -9.46 -18.74
C LEU A 1 -5.87 -8.49 -18.99
N LYS A 2 -5.13 -8.54 -20.12
CA LYS A 2 -3.98 -7.62 -20.36
C LYS A 2 -4.27 -6.12 -20.17
N ARG A 3 -5.45 -5.63 -20.57
CA ARG A 3 -5.89 -4.23 -20.38
C ARG A 3 -6.16 -3.82 -18.93
N VAL A 4 -6.29 -4.78 -18.01
CA VAL A 4 -6.59 -4.55 -16.58
C VAL A 4 -5.38 -4.89 -15.71
N VAL A 5 -4.64 -5.95 -16.07
CA VAL A 5 -3.49 -6.45 -15.29
C VAL A 5 -2.24 -5.59 -15.50
N ASN A 6 -1.96 -5.13 -16.72
CA ASN A 6 -0.75 -4.35 -16.98
C ASN A 6 -0.76 -2.98 -16.27
N PRO A 7 -1.87 -2.21 -16.26
CA PRO A 7 -1.94 -0.95 -15.51
C PRO A 7 -1.80 -1.10 -13.99
N ALA A 8 -1.99 -2.31 -13.45
CA ALA A 8 -1.82 -2.59 -12.02
C ALA A 8 -0.34 -2.76 -11.61
N GLN A 9 0.58 -2.97 -12.57
CA GLN A 9 1.98 -3.25 -12.26
C GLN A 9 2.75 -2.03 -11.77
N GLU A 10 2.49 -0.84 -12.31
CA GLU A 10 3.13 0.41 -11.89
C GLU A 10 2.76 0.80 -10.44
N PRO A 11 1.47 0.83 -10.04
CA PRO A 11 1.10 1.04 -8.64
C PRO A 11 1.75 0.04 -7.68
N LEU A 12 1.89 -1.22 -8.08
CA LEU A 12 2.53 -2.25 -7.26
C LEU A 12 4.02 -1.94 -7.00
N GLN A 13 4.75 -1.42 -7.99
CA GLN A 13 6.14 -1.02 -7.82
C GLN A 13 6.27 0.18 -6.86
N VAL A 14 5.37 1.16 -6.98
CA VAL A 14 5.33 2.33 -6.08
C VAL A 14 5.05 1.89 -4.64
N ILE A 15 4.06 1.00 -4.44
CA ILE A 15 3.75 0.42 -3.12
C ILE A 15 4.98 -0.27 -2.52
N GLN A 16 5.70 -1.08 -3.30
CA GLN A 16 6.90 -1.77 -2.83
C GLN A 16 8.00 -0.78 -2.41
N SER A 17 8.20 0.28 -3.17
CA SER A 17 9.18 1.34 -2.85
C SER A 17 8.82 2.07 -1.55
N ILE A 18 7.55 2.44 -1.37
CA ILE A 18 7.07 3.09 -0.14
C ILE A 18 7.23 2.16 1.06
N ARG A 19 6.93 0.86 0.93
CA ARG A 19 7.14 -0.10 2.01
C ARG A 19 8.60 -0.20 2.43
N LYS A 20 9.54 -0.18 1.48
CA LYS A 20 10.98 -0.14 1.79
C LYS A 20 11.37 1.12 2.54
N MET A 21 10.81 2.28 2.17
CA MET A 21 11.09 3.54 2.87
C MET A 21 10.48 3.55 4.28
N ALA A 22 9.28 2.99 4.46
CA ALA A 22 8.67 2.82 5.78
C ALA A 22 9.55 1.97 6.71
N THR A 23 10.07 0.84 6.22
CA THR A 23 11.02 0.02 7.00
C THR A 23 12.28 0.79 7.38
N LYS A 24 12.84 1.60 6.46
CA LYS A 24 13.98 2.45 6.78
C LYS A 24 13.65 3.49 7.85
N ARG A 25 12.51 4.17 7.75
CA ARG A 25 12.02 5.12 8.75
C ARG A 25 11.90 4.48 10.13
N ASP A 26 11.36 3.26 10.20
CA ASP A 26 11.21 2.55 11.46
C ASP A 26 12.56 2.16 12.08
N HIS A 27 13.54 1.73 11.27
CA HIS A 27 14.90 1.51 11.75
C HIS A 27 15.52 2.81 12.29
N LYS A 28 15.37 3.93 11.58
CA LYS A 28 15.87 5.24 12.03
C LYS A 28 15.18 5.73 13.31
N GLN A 29 13.91 5.40 13.52
CA GLN A 29 13.23 5.69 14.77
C GLN A 29 13.87 4.92 15.94
N VAL A 30 14.15 3.63 15.77
CA VAL A 30 14.79 2.80 16.80
C VAL A 30 16.21 3.31 17.12
N ASP A 31 16.97 3.70 16.09
CA ASP A 31 18.30 4.30 16.25
C ASP A 31 18.23 5.61 17.04
N LEU A 32 17.32 6.51 16.67
CA LEU A 32 17.06 7.76 17.38
C LEU A 32 16.71 7.54 18.86
N ASP A 33 15.82 6.59 19.15
CA ASP A 33 15.43 6.24 20.52
C ASP A 33 16.61 5.66 21.32
N ARG A 34 17.54 4.96 20.66
CA ARG A 34 18.78 4.45 21.27
C ARG A 34 19.74 5.59 21.61
N HIS A 35 19.94 6.54 20.70
CA HIS A 35 20.80 7.71 20.96
C HIS A 35 20.21 8.61 22.05
N LYS A 36 18.89 8.86 22.02
CA LYS A 36 18.19 9.62 23.07
C LYS A 36 18.36 8.99 24.46
N ARG A 37 18.26 7.66 24.55
CA ARG A 37 18.53 6.92 25.80
C ARG A 37 19.97 7.07 26.28
N THR A 38 20.93 7.07 25.36
CA THR A 38 22.36 7.26 25.68
C THR A 38 22.62 8.67 26.20
N PHE A 39 22.10 9.70 25.52
CA PHE A 39 22.18 11.08 25.97
C PHE A 39 21.54 11.24 27.36
N LYS A 40 20.31 10.74 27.53
CA LYS A 40 19.55 10.85 28.78
C LYS A 40 20.29 10.22 29.97
N LYS A 41 20.99 9.11 29.74
CA LYS A 41 21.84 8.45 30.75
C LYS A 41 22.94 9.38 31.30
N TYR A 42 23.54 10.22 30.47
CA TYR A 42 24.57 11.18 30.91
C TYR A 42 23.95 12.47 31.47
N GLU A 43 22.85 12.93 30.88
CA GLU A 43 22.08 14.08 31.34
C GLU A 43 21.57 13.91 32.78
N ASP A 44 21.04 12.73 33.11
CA ASP A 44 20.43 12.45 34.42
C ASP A 44 21.44 12.19 35.56
N LYS A 45 22.75 12.21 35.28
CA LYS A 45 23.77 12.09 36.32
C LYS A 45 23.77 13.34 37.21
N LYS A 46 23.56 13.13 38.52
CA LYS A 46 23.57 14.20 39.55
C LYS A 46 24.94 14.86 39.70
N GLU A 47 26.01 14.08 39.63
CA GLU A 47 27.39 14.57 39.65
C GLU A 47 28.08 14.11 38.36
N ARG A 48 28.38 15.07 37.48
CA ARG A 48 29.05 14.80 36.20
C ARG A 48 30.52 15.11 36.32
N THR A 49 31.35 14.17 35.87
CA THR A 49 32.78 14.43 35.68
C THR A 49 33.01 15.14 34.34
N ALA A 50 34.16 15.78 34.14
CA ALA A 50 34.52 16.37 32.84
C ALA A 50 34.44 15.35 31.69
N LYS A 51 34.76 14.07 31.96
CA LYS A 51 34.62 12.96 31.01
C LYS A 51 33.16 12.61 30.72
N ASP A 52 32.25 12.80 31.68
CA ASP A 52 30.82 12.61 31.45
C ASP A 52 30.23 13.74 30.63
N GLU A 53 30.71 14.98 30.80
CA GLU A 53 30.31 16.11 29.96
C GLU A 53 30.76 15.91 28.50
N GLU A 54 32.01 15.49 28.28
CA GLU A 54 32.51 15.15 26.95
C GLU A 54 31.65 14.07 26.27
N LYS A 55 31.31 13.01 27.01
CA LYS A 55 30.44 11.94 26.51
C LYS A 55 29.01 12.40 26.25
N MET A 56 28.48 13.28 27.10
CA MET A 56 27.15 13.86 26.92
C MET A 56 27.10 14.69 25.63
N TYR A 57 28.11 15.53 25.40
CA TYR A 57 28.22 16.35 24.19
C TYR A 57 28.31 15.50 22.93
N ASN A 58 29.13 14.44 22.95
CA ASN A 58 29.21 13.50 21.84
C ASN A 58 27.87 12.77 21.61
N ALA A 59 27.19 12.34 22.67
CA ALA A 59 25.88 11.70 22.56
C ALA A 59 24.79 12.66 22.04
N GLU A 60 24.86 13.95 22.38
CA GLU A 60 23.97 14.99 21.84
C GLU A 60 24.15 15.16 20.33
N ALA A 61 25.40 15.20 19.87
CA ALA A 61 25.70 15.26 18.43
C ALA A 61 25.16 14.02 17.68
N GLU A 62 25.29 12.82 18.27
CA GLU A 62 24.69 11.60 17.69
C GLU A 62 23.16 11.66 17.64
N VAL A 63 22.50 12.21 18.68
CA VAL A 63 21.05 12.41 18.67
C VAL A 63 20.63 13.35 17.55
N HIS A 64 21.36 14.44 17.33
CA HIS A 64 21.06 15.40 16.27
C HIS A 64 21.12 14.74 14.89
N VAL A 65 22.19 14.01 14.60
CA VAL A 65 22.34 13.29 13.32
C VAL A 65 21.23 12.25 13.14
N ALA A 66 20.93 11.44 14.17
CA ALA A 66 19.87 10.44 14.09
C ALA A 66 18.48 11.08 13.91
N GLN A 67 18.25 12.26 14.49
CA GLN A 67 17.01 13.01 14.36
C GLN A 67 16.81 13.51 12.92
N GLU A 68 17.84 14.11 12.31
CA GLU A 68 17.80 14.53 10.90
C GLU A 68 17.54 13.36 9.95
N GLU A 69 18.20 12.22 10.15
CA GLU A 69 17.98 11.02 9.33
C GLU A 69 16.55 10.49 9.46
N TYR A 70 16.03 10.43 10.68
CA TYR A 70 14.64 10.01 10.92
C TYR A 70 13.65 10.98 10.28
N ASP A 71 13.84 12.29 10.47
CA ASP A 71 12.96 13.33 9.95
C ASP A 71 12.94 13.33 8.43
N TYR A 72 14.09 13.10 7.78
CA TYR A 72 14.17 12.94 6.33
C TYR A 72 13.20 11.86 5.80
N TYR A 73 13.26 10.65 6.35
CA TYR A 73 12.36 9.57 5.91
C TYR A 73 10.91 9.81 6.33
N ASN A 74 10.70 10.41 7.51
CA ASN A 74 9.37 10.70 8.03
C ASN A 74 8.63 11.75 7.17
N GLU A 75 9.29 12.85 6.82
CA GLU A 75 8.72 13.88 5.94
C GLU A 75 8.53 13.36 4.51
N MET A 76 9.48 12.55 4.01
CA MET A 76 9.28 11.86 2.73
C MET A 76 8.01 11.01 2.74
N LEU A 77 7.78 10.18 3.75
CA LEU A 77 6.58 9.35 3.83
C LEU A 77 5.30 10.18 3.99
N LYS A 78 5.33 11.27 4.74
CA LYS A 78 4.19 12.20 4.86
C LYS A 78 3.78 12.80 3.52
N ASN A 79 4.74 13.04 2.63
CA ASN A 79 4.48 13.57 1.30
C ASN A 79 4.01 12.48 0.32
N GLU A 80 4.63 11.30 0.35
CA GLU A 80 4.37 10.23 -0.64
C GLU A 80 3.11 9.40 -0.34
N LEU A 81 2.77 9.18 0.94
CA LEU A 81 1.59 8.37 1.30
C LEU A 81 0.26 8.95 0.80
N PRO A 82 -0.03 10.26 0.93
CA PRO A 82 -1.23 10.85 0.35
C PRO A 82 -1.33 10.65 -1.16
N VAL A 83 -0.20 10.81 -1.88
CA VAL A 83 -0.14 10.59 -3.33
C VAL A 83 -0.47 9.13 -3.67
N LEU A 84 0.09 8.17 -2.93
CA LEU A 84 -0.23 6.76 -3.09
C LEU A 84 -1.73 6.48 -2.91
N PHE A 85 -2.35 7.02 -1.86
CA PHE A 85 -3.77 6.78 -1.59
C PHE A 85 -4.66 7.39 -2.67
N GLN A 86 -4.29 8.56 -3.21
CA GLN A 86 -4.98 9.15 -4.34
C GLN A 86 -4.88 8.25 -5.59
N MET A 87 -3.68 7.79 -5.94
CA MET A 87 -3.47 6.87 -7.06
C MET A 87 -4.28 5.58 -6.90
N GLN A 88 -4.35 5.01 -5.69
CA GLN A 88 -5.17 3.83 -5.43
C GLN A 88 -6.65 4.11 -5.64
N SER A 89 -7.17 5.23 -5.13
CA SER A 89 -8.56 5.64 -5.32
C SER A 89 -8.91 5.79 -6.81
N ASP A 90 -8.04 6.48 -7.56
CA ASP A 90 -8.24 6.73 -8.99
C ASP A 90 -8.15 5.45 -9.82
N PHE A 91 -7.37 4.47 -9.36
CA PHE A 91 -7.24 3.17 -10.01
C PHE A 91 -8.46 2.26 -9.80
N ILE A 92 -9.12 2.33 -8.64
CA ILE A 92 -10.24 1.44 -8.30
C ILE A 92 -11.42 1.58 -9.26
N ARG A 93 -11.82 2.82 -9.58
CA ARG A 93 -12.99 3.12 -10.43
C ARG A 93 -12.90 2.50 -11.85
N PRO A 94 -11.86 2.74 -12.66
CA PRO A 94 -11.76 2.16 -14.00
C PRO A 94 -11.64 0.63 -13.98
N LEU A 95 -11.11 0.07 -12.89
CA LEU A 95 -11.01 -1.38 -12.68
C LEU A 95 -12.41 -2.01 -12.54
N PHE A 96 -13.25 -1.43 -11.68
CA PHE A 96 -14.64 -1.88 -11.52
C PHE A 96 -15.44 -1.77 -12.82
N VAL A 97 -15.32 -0.64 -13.54
CA VAL A 97 -15.99 -0.43 -14.83
C VAL A 97 -15.55 -1.47 -15.85
N SER A 98 -14.23 -1.69 -15.97
CA SER A 98 -13.68 -2.68 -16.90
C SER A 98 -14.14 -4.10 -16.55
N PHE A 99 -14.21 -4.42 -15.26
CA PHE A 99 -14.66 -5.73 -14.79
C PHE A 99 -16.16 -5.94 -15.07
N TYR A 100 -16.99 -4.94 -14.79
CA TYR A 100 -18.42 -4.96 -15.09
C TYR A 100 -18.69 -5.23 -16.57
N TYR A 101 -18.08 -4.47 -17.48
CA TYR A 101 -18.29 -4.68 -18.91
C TYR A 101 -17.71 -6.00 -19.42
N MET A 102 -16.60 -6.48 -18.85
CA MET A 102 -16.07 -7.80 -19.17
C MET A 102 -17.05 -8.90 -18.78
N GLN A 103 -17.63 -8.84 -17.58
CA GLN A 103 -18.66 -9.77 -17.14
C GLN A 103 -19.90 -9.70 -18.03
N LEU A 104 -20.38 -8.48 -18.33
CA LEU A 104 -21.52 -8.27 -19.20
C LEU A 104 -21.33 -8.89 -20.59
N ASN A 105 -20.16 -8.69 -21.20
CA ASN A 105 -19.81 -9.29 -22.49
C ASN A 105 -19.79 -10.82 -22.42
N ILE A 106 -19.28 -11.40 -21.33
CA ILE A 106 -19.28 -12.86 -21.12
C ILE A 106 -20.72 -13.37 -21.04
N PHE A 107 -21.58 -12.73 -20.23
CA PHE A 107 -22.99 -13.13 -20.12
C PHE A 107 -23.75 -12.99 -21.44
N TYR A 108 -23.54 -11.90 -22.18
CA TYR A 108 -24.13 -11.74 -23.51
C TYR A 108 -23.67 -12.81 -24.49
N THR A 109 -22.37 -13.12 -24.51
CA THR A 109 -21.83 -14.17 -25.39
C THR A 109 -22.43 -15.52 -25.02
N LEU A 110 -22.51 -15.86 -23.74
CA LEU A 110 -23.12 -17.11 -23.27
C LEU A 110 -24.60 -17.19 -23.64
N TYR A 111 -25.36 -16.11 -23.43
CA TYR A 111 -26.76 -16.04 -23.80
C TYR A 111 -26.97 -16.28 -25.30
N GLN A 112 -26.20 -15.59 -26.15
CA GLN A 112 -26.27 -15.77 -27.60
C GLN A 112 -25.93 -17.20 -28.03
N ARG A 113 -24.88 -17.81 -27.46
CA ARG A 113 -24.52 -19.20 -27.78
C ARG A 113 -25.55 -20.22 -27.31
N MET A 114 -26.20 -19.97 -26.17
CA MET A 114 -27.32 -20.80 -25.70
C MET A 114 -28.55 -20.65 -26.59
N GLU A 115 -28.82 -19.44 -27.09
CA GLU A 115 -29.90 -19.21 -28.03
C GLU A 115 -29.64 -19.88 -29.40
N GLU A 116 -28.40 -19.83 -29.90
CA GLU A 116 -27.99 -20.55 -31.12
C GLU A 116 -28.11 -22.07 -30.98
N LEU A 117 -28.03 -22.59 -29.75
CA LEU A 117 -28.21 -24.00 -29.43
C LEU A 117 -29.69 -24.44 -29.44
N LYS A 118 -30.67 -23.56 -29.73
CA LYS A 118 -32.11 -23.88 -29.82
C LYS A 118 -32.36 -25.19 -30.59
N ILE A 119 -32.44 -26.28 -29.83
CA ILE A 119 -32.89 -27.60 -30.29
C ILE A 119 -34.42 -27.50 -30.34
N PRO A 120 -35.12 -28.01 -31.38
CA PRO A 120 -36.57 -27.87 -31.52
C PRO A 120 -37.41 -28.30 -30.30
N TYR A 121 -36.84 -29.10 -29.39
CA TYR A 121 -37.49 -29.62 -28.19
C TYR A 121 -37.05 -28.92 -26.88
N PHE A 122 -36.23 -27.87 -26.95
CA PHE A 122 -35.72 -27.16 -25.77
C PHE A 122 -36.02 -25.66 -25.88
N ASP A 123 -37.21 -25.26 -25.41
CA ASP A 123 -37.62 -23.85 -25.39
C ASP A 123 -37.15 -23.16 -24.10
N LEU A 124 -36.08 -22.38 -24.24
CA LEU A 124 -35.48 -21.59 -23.14
C LEU A 124 -36.38 -20.43 -22.65
N ASN A 125 -37.49 -20.14 -23.35
CA ASN A 125 -38.43 -19.09 -22.97
C ASN A 125 -39.74 -19.63 -22.39
N SER A 126 -39.93 -20.95 -22.40
CA SER A 126 -41.10 -21.58 -21.80
C SER A 126 -41.03 -21.51 -20.27
N ASP A 127 -42.19 -21.36 -19.62
CA ASP A 127 -42.25 -21.48 -18.17
C ASP A 127 -41.92 -22.92 -17.77
N ILE A 128 -41.01 -23.07 -16.79
CA ILE A 128 -40.48 -24.38 -16.36
C ILE A 128 -41.61 -25.31 -15.92
N VAL A 129 -42.68 -24.77 -15.33
CA VAL A 129 -43.82 -25.54 -14.84
C VAL A 129 -44.73 -25.97 -16.00
N GLU A 130 -44.94 -25.10 -16.99
CA GLU A 130 -45.71 -25.46 -18.19
C GLU A 130 -45.00 -26.50 -19.06
N ALA A 131 -43.67 -26.45 -19.16
CA ALA A 131 -42.89 -27.38 -19.98
C ALA A 131 -42.68 -28.78 -19.37
N TYR A 132 -43.04 -29.00 -18.10
CA TYR A 132 -42.87 -30.28 -17.40
C TYR A 132 -44.08 -31.24 -17.57
N HIS A 133 -45.23 -30.73 -18.01
CA HIS A 133 -46.47 -31.49 -18.21
C HIS A 133 -46.66 -31.93 -19.67
#